data_AF-A0AA90SBF5-F1
#
_entry.id   AF-A0AA90SBF5-F1
#
_cell.length_a   1.000
_cell.length_b   1.000
_cell.length_c   1.000
_cell.angle_alpha   90.00
_cell.angle_beta   90.00
_cell.angle_gamma   90.00
#
_symmetry.space_group_name_H-M   'P 1'
#
loop_
_entity.id
_entity.type
_entity.pdbx_description
1 polymer ?
#
loop_
_entity_poly.entity_id
_entity_poly.type
_entity_poly.pdbx_seq_one_letter_code
_entity_poly.pdbx_strand_id
1 'polypeptide(L)'
;MSTQTRQYKQLTQGQRCQIEALLGTDYMQKEIAVSVGISESALLRELSRNASYDGYGAENSHALASQRRVTATNFSKTDERHMPIIKKGLLLGWSPENISFRMKVEVPDIALSHTTAYKRVAANKARGVSLYKNLPHFGKSRCKGGKRKVGRITIPDLDISYRPSVVDLRSRLGD
;
A
#
# COMPACT_ATOMS: atom_id res chain seq x y z
N MET A 1 -33.90 2.16 16.55
CA MET A 1 -32.57 2.13 17.20
C MET A 1 -31.56 2.74 16.26
N SER A 2 -30.99 3.90 16.60
CA SER A 2 -30.07 4.62 15.71
C SER A 2 -28.69 3.94 15.71
N THR A 3 -28.30 3.34 14.59
CA THR A 3 -26.97 2.77 14.41
C THR A 3 -25.96 3.91 14.20
N GLN A 4 -25.47 4.48 15.29
CA GLN A 4 -24.30 5.37 15.22
C GLN A 4 -23.09 4.55 14.76
N THR A 5 -22.63 4.79 13.53
CA THR A 5 -21.29 4.38 13.10
C THR A 5 -20.27 5.05 14.01
N ARG A 6 -19.65 4.27 14.91
CA ARG A 6 -18.54 4.74 15.76
C ARG A 6 -17.35 5.10 14.87
N GLN A 7 -17.26 6.38 14.51
CA GLN A 7 -16.05 6.90 13.89
C GLN A 7 -14.93 6.94 14.92
N TYR A 8 -13.76 6.43 14.54
CA TYR A 8 -12.57 6.50 15.37
C TYR A 8 -12.15 7.96 15.54
N LYS A 9 -12.19 8.47 16.77
CA LYS A 9 -11.81 9.85 17.12
C LYS A 9 -10.64 9.82 18.10
N GLN A 10 -9.59 10.57 17.79
CA GLN A 10 -8.46 10.76 18.69
C GLN A 10 -8.74 11.92 19.65
N LEU A 11 -8.22 11.82 20.87
CA LEU A 11 -8.29 12.89 21.87
C LEU A 11 -7.60 14.15 21.34
N THR A 12 -8.29 15.29 21.43
CA THR A 12 -7.71 16.60 21.10
C THR A 12 -6.81 17.09 22.22
N GLN A 13 -6.00 18.13 21.97
CA GLN A 13 -5.20 18.75 23.02
C GLN A 13 -6.09 19.32 24.14
N GLY A 14 -7.17 20.02 23.77
CA GLY A 14 -8.13 20.56 24.75
C GLY A 14 -8.77 19.49 25.64
N GLN A 15 -9.12 18.32 25.08
CA GLN A 15 -9.61 17.20 25.88
C GLN A 15 -8.56 16.69 26.88
N ARG A 16 -7.27 16.69 26.51
CA ARG A 16 -6.20 16.31 27.44
C ARG A 16 -6.01 17.33 28.56
N CYS A 17 -6.08 18.63 28.25
CA CYS A 17 -6.04 19.68 29.27
C CYS A 17 -7.23 19.56 30.24
N GLN A 18 -8.41 19.23 29.75
CA GLN A 18 -9.58 18.99 30.60
C GLN A 18 -9.40 17.76 31.49
N ILE A 19 -8.82 16.67 30.96
CA ILE A 19 -8.49 15.47 31.75
C ILE A 19 -7.48 15.80 32.85
N GLU A 20 -6.41 16.53 32.53
CA GLU A 20 -5.40 16.96 33.51
C GLU A 20 -6.01 17.81 34.64
N ALA A 21 -6.84 18.80 34.30
CA ALA A 21 -7.52 19.64 35.29
C ALA A 21 -8.43 18.83 36.22
N LEU A 22 -9.14 17.83 35.68
CA LEU A 22 -10.07 17.00 36.45
C LEU A 22 -9.39 15.90 37.27
N LEU A 23 -8.20 15.45 36.87
CA LEU A 23 -7.40 14.50 37.66
C LEU A 23 -6.81 15.15 38.92
N GLY A 24 -6.64 16.47 38.93
CA GLY A 24 -6.23 17.23 40.12
C GLY A 24 -7.34 17.43 41.16
N THR A 25 -8.51 16.83 40.97
CA THR A 25 -9.71 16.96 41.81
C THR A 25 -10.25 15.58 42.20
N ASP A 26 -11.08 15.49 43.25
CA ASP A 26 -11.62 14.22 43.79
C ASP A 26 -12.68 13.51 42.91
N TYR A 27 -12.70 13.75 41.60
CA TYR A 27 -13.64 13.09 40.70
C TYR A 27 -13.25 11.64 40.40
N MET A 28 -14.25 10.78 40.29
CA MET A 28 -14.04 9.42 39.82
C MET A 28 -13.73 9.41 38.31
N GLN A 29 -12.88 8.50 37.85
CA GLN A 29 -12.50 8.38 36.43
C GLN A 29 -13.71 8.30 35.48
N LYS A 30 -14.80 7.67 35.92
CA LYS A 30 -16.06 7.60 35.15
C LYS A 30 -16.68 8.99 34.94
N GLU A 31 -16.65 9.84 35.95
CA GLU A 31 -17.19 11.21 35.89
C GLU A 31 -16.33 12.09 35.00
N ILE A 32 -15.00 11.92 35.07
CA ILE A 32 -14.04 12.58 34.17
C ILE A 32 -14.33 12.22 32.71
N ALA A 33 -14.58 10.95 32.42
CA ALA A 33 -14.89 10.52 31.06
C ALA A 33 -16.20 11.15 30.55
N VAL A 34 -17.24 11.22 31.39
CA VAL A 34 -18.52 11.84 31.04
C VAL A 34 -18.37 13.34 30.79
N SER A 35 -17.64 14.07 31.64
CA SER A 35 -17.46 15.52 31.52
C SER A 35 -16.62 15.92 30.30
N VAL A 36 -15.65 15.10 29.91
CA VAL A 36 -14.82 15.29 28.70
C VAL A 36 -15.53 14.81 27.43
N GLY A 37 -16.63 14.06 27.57
CA GLY A 37 -17.40 13.50 26.45
C GLY A 37 -16.73 12.31 25.76
N ILE A 38 -16.01 11.49 26.51
CA ILE A 38 -15.32 10.29 26.03
C ILE A 38 -15.79 9.04 26.76
N SER A 39 -15.54 7.85 26.19
CA SER A 39 -15.79 6.61 26.92
C SER A 39 -14.77 6.41 28.03
N GLU A 40 -15.16 5.80 29.15
CA GLU A 40 -14.26 5.40 30.23
C GLU A 40 -13.06 4.58 29.73
N SER A 41 -13.29 3.64 28.80
CA SER A 41 -12.22 2.86 28.18
C SER A 41 -11.19 3.71 27.41
N ALA A 42 -11.59 4.86 26.88
CA ALA A 42 -10.70 5.78 26.17
C ALA A 42 -9.83 6.57 27.16
N LEU A 43 -10.41 6.99 28.29
CA LEU A 43 -9.66 7.61 29.39
C LEU A 43 -8.62 6.66 29.95
N LEU A 44 -9.00 5.42 30.28
CA LEU A 44 -8.08 4.40 30.78
C LEU A 44 -6.92 4.13 29.81
N ARG A 45 -7.20 4.01 28.51
CA ARG A 45 -6.18 3.82 27.48
C ARG A 45 -5.28 5.05 27.30
N GLU A 46 -5.81 6.25 27.52
CA GLU A 46 -5.01 7.47 27.45
C GLU A 46 -4.05 7.54 28.63
N LEU A 47 -4.53 7.29 29.85
CA LEU A 47 -3.71 7.25 31.06
C LEU A 47 -2.64 6.16 30.96
N SER A 48 -3.02 4.94 30.57
CA SER A 48 -2.08 3.83 30.47
C SER A 48 -0.95 4.05 29.45
N ARG A 49 -1.19 4.89 28.43
CA ARG A 49 -0.21 5.13 27.35
C ARG A 49 0.63 6.39 27.56
N ASN A 50 0.09 7.39 28.24
CA ASN A 50 0.67 8.73 28.27
C ASN A 50 0.94 9.27 29.69
N ALA A 51 0.40 8.66 30.75
CA ALA A 51 0.76 9.05 32.11
C ALA A 51 2.21 8.63 32.40
N SER A 52 2.94 9.50 33.11
CA SER A 52 4.26 9.21 33.65
C SER A 52 4.16 8.81 35.12
N TYR A 53 5.30 8.45 35.73
CA TYR A 53 5.36 8.19 37.18
C TYR A 53 4.92 9.40 38.01
N ASP A 54 5.17 10.61 37.51
CA ASP A 54 4.87 11.88 38.18
C ASP A 54 3.42 12.36 37.97
N GLY A 55 2.64 11.62 37.18
CA GLY A 55 1.24 11.89 36.91
C GLY A 55 0.92 12.11 35.43
N TYR A 56 -0.25 12.68 35.18
CA TYR A 56 -0.74 12.94 33.82
C TYR A 56 -0.52 14.40 33.42
N GLY A 57 0.42 14.63 32.51
CA GLY A 57 0.67 15.94 31.90
C GLY A 57 0.03 16.06 30.52
N ALA A 58 -0.83 17.04 30.29
CA ALA A 58 -1.57 17.18 29.02
C ALA A 58 -0.65 17.50 27.84
N GLU A 59 0.34 18.39 28.03
CA GLU A 59 1.30 18.78 27.02
C GLU A 59 2.18 17.59 26.59
N ASN A 60 2.76 16.89 27.56
CA ASN A 60 3.57 15.69 27.34
C ASN A 60 2.75 14.59 26.64
N SER A 61 1.53 14.36 27.10
CA SER A 61 0.62 13.36 26.50
C SER A 61 0.28 13.70 25.05
N HIS A 62 0.08 14.98 24.75
CA HIS A 62 -0.16 15.42 23.38
C HIS A 62 1.09 15.24 22.50
N ALA A 63 2.28 15.60 23.00
CA ALA A 63 3.53 15.41 22.29
C ALA A 63 3.80 13.92 21.99
N LEU A 64 3.62 13.04 22.98
CA LEU A 64 3.76 11.59 22.81
C LEU A 64 2.75 11.02 21.81
N ALA A 65 1.48 11.45 21.87
CA ALA A 65 0.45 11.04 20.92
C ALA A 65 0.77 11.50 19.49
N SER A 66 1.26 12.73 19.33
CA SER A 66 1.68 13.28 18.05
C SER A 66 2.92 12.56 17.51
N GLN A 67 3.90 12.28 18.35
CA GLN A 67 5.08 11.51 17.98
C GLN A 67 4.70 10.11 17.49
N ARG A 68 3.85 9.38 18.23
CA ARG A 68 3.34 8.07 17.80
C ARG A 68 2.61 8.13 16.46
N ARG A 69 1.88 9.21 16.19
CA ARG A 69 1.19 9.41 14.91
C ARG A 69 2.19 9.57 13.76
N VAL A 70 3.26 10.34 13.97
CA VAL A 70 4.29 10.58 12.96
C VAL A 70 5.16 9.34 12.74
N THR A 71 5.47 8.59 13.79
CA THR A 71 6.32 7.38 13.71
C THR A 71 5.54 6.11 13.37
N ALA A 72 4.20 6.16 13.36
CA ALA A 72 3.36 5.04 12.96
C ALA A 72 3.68 4.63 11.53
N THR A 73 4.33 3.48 11.39
CA THR A 73 4.61 2.87 10.09
C THR A 73 3.72 1.66 9.91
N ASN A 74 3.20 1.50 8.70
CA ASN A 74 2.51 0.26 8.35
C ASN A 74 3.53 -0.85 8.22
N PHE A 75 3.14 -2.05 8.65
CA PHE A 75 3.95 -3.24 8.40
C PHE A 75 4.27 -3.34 6.90
N SER A 76 5.56 -3.45 6.59
CA SER A 76 6.02 -3.63 5.22
C SER A 76 6.62 -5.02 5.07
N LYS A 77 6.09 -5.80 4.13
CA LYS A 77 6.65 -7.12 3.74
C LYS A 77 7.99 -7.00 3.01
N THR A 78 8.64 -5.84 3.06
CA THR A 78 9.82 -5.54 2.26
C THR A 78 11.09 -5.61 3.08
N ASP A 79 11.92 -6.58 2.74
CA ASP A 79 13.31 -6.72 3.14
C ASP A 79 14.25 -5.92 2.21
N GLU A 80 15.45 -5.62 2.70
CA GLU A 80 16.59 -5.09 1.93
C GLU A 80 17.04 -6.09 0.86
N ARG A 81 16.96 -7.39 1.16
CA ARG A 81 17.33 -8.50 0.25
C ARG A 81 16.55 -8.51 -1.07
N HIS A 82 15.37 -7.91 -1.14
CA HIS A 82 14.59 -7.91 -2.38
C HIS A 82 15.12 -6.97 -3.45
N MET A 83 15.73 -5.85 -3.05
CA MET A 83 16.18 -4.84 -4.00
C MET A 83 17.24 -5.37 -5.00
N PRO A 84 18.28 -6.11 -4.56
CA PRO A 84 19.24 -6.69 -5.49
C PRO A 84 18.60 -7.73 -6.43
N ILE A 85 17.63 -8.53 -5.94
CA ILE A 85 16.91 -9.51 -6.76
C ILE A 85 16.10 -8.82 -7.86
N ILE A 86 15.33 -7.80 -7.49
CA ILE A 86 14.53 -7.01 -8.45
C ILE A 86 15.45 -6.33 -9.47
N LYS A 87 16.55 -5.72 -9.02
CA LYS A 87 17.52 -5.06 -9.91
C LYS A 87 18.14 -6.04 -10.90
N LYS A 88 18.58 -7.22 -10.43
CA LYS A 88 19.13 -8.28 -11.28
C LYS A 88 18.11 -8.78 -12.30
N GLY A 89 16.88 -9.08 -11.86
CA GLY A 89 15.81 -9.54 -12.75
C GLY A 89 15.48 -8.51 -13.83
N LEU A 90 15.38 -7.23 -13.48
CA LEU A 90 15.13 -6.17 -14.46
C LEU A 90 16.30 -5.99 -15.45
N LEU A 91 17.55 -6.12 -15.00
CA LEU A 91 18.70 -6.09 -15.90
C LEU A 91 18.70 -7.26 -16.91
N LEU A 92 18.13 -8.41 -16.53
CA LEU A 92 17.92 -9.56 -17.41
C LEU A 92 16.68 -9.42 -18.30
N GLY A 93 15.96 -8.29 -18.24
CA GLY A 93 14.74 -8.06 -19.02
C GLY A 93 13.52 -8.81 -18.49
N TRP A 94 13.52 -9.28 -17.24
CA TRP A 94 12.36 -9.95 -16.66
C TRP A 94 11.28 -8.95 -16.25
N SER A 95 10.01 -9.32 -16.45
CA SER A 95 8.90 -8.56 -15.89
C SER A 95 8.80 -8.77 -14.37
N PRO A 96 8.19 -7.83 -13.63
CA PRO A 96 7.91 -8.03 -12.20
C PRO A 96 7.07 -9.27 -11.88
N GLU A 97 6.21 -9.75 -12.80
CA GLU A 97 5.55 -11.05 -12.64
C GLU A 97 6.55 -12.21 -12.69
N ASN A 98 7.45 -12.21 -13.66
CA ASN A 98 8.48 -13.24 -13.80
C ASN A 98 9.42 -13.25 -12.59
N ILE A 99 9.80 -12.07 -12.09
CA ILE A 99 10.60 -11.94 -10.88
C ILE A 99 9.85 -12.54 -9.68
N SER A 100 8.56 -12.22 -9.51
CA SER A 100 7.74 -12.77 -8.43
C SER A 100 7.62 -14.29 -8.51
N PHE A 101 7.40 -14.84 -9.71
CA PHE A 101 7.34 -16.28 -9.92
C PHE A 101 8.67 -16.94 -9.60
N ARG A 102 9.79 -16.39 -10.10
CA ARG A 102 11.12 -16.94 -9.85
C ARG A 102 11.49 -16.90 -8.37
N MET A 103 11.14 -15.82 -7.67
CA MET A 103 11.37 -15.70 -6.23
C MET A 103 10.68 -16.79 -5.43
N LYS A 104 9.48 -17.22 -5.82
CA LYS A 104 8.78 -18.34 -5.14
C LYS A 104 9.52 -19.67 -5.27
N VAL A 105 10.30 -19.85 -6.34
CA VAL A 105 11.06 -21.08 -6.60
C VAL A 105 12.43 -21.02 -5.93
N GLU A 106 13.16 -19.92 -6.10
CA GLU A 106 14.54 -19.80 -5.64
C GLU A 106 14.66 -19.36 -4.18
N VAL A 107 13.75 -18.51 -3.69
CA VAL A 107 13.83 -17.92 -2.34
C VAL A 107 12.44 -17.75 -1.71
N PRO A 108 11.75 -18.86 -1.39
CA PRO A 108 10.36 -18.84 -0.94
C PRO A 108 10.13 -18.03 0.34
N ASP A 109 11.10 -18.03 1.27
CA ASP A 109 11.00 -17.33 2.57
C ASP A 109 10.83 -15.81 2.43
N ILE A 110 11.34 -15.24 1.35
CA ILE A 110 11.28 -13.80 1.07
C ILE A 110 10.52 -13.50 -0.22
N ALA A 111 9.63 -14.40 -0.65
CA ALA A 111 8.89 -14.23 -1.88
C ALA A 111 7.96 -12.99 -1.84
N LEU A 112 8.10 -12.14 -2.85
CA LEU A 112 7.26 -10.95 -3.03
C LEU A 112 6.16 -11.17 -4.07
N SER A 113 5.04 -10.47 -3.89
CA SER A 113 4.06 -10.30 -4.95
C SER A 113 4.59 -9.38 -6.05
N HIS A 114 4.16 -9.63 -7.29
CA HIS A 114 4.49 -8.76 -8.43
C HIS A 114 4.05 -7.31 -8.19
N THR A 115 2.91 -7.08 -7.53
CA THR A 115 2.44 -5.74 -7.14
C THR A 115 3.43 -5.04 -6.21
N THR A 116 4.02 -5.76 -5.25
CA THR A 116 5.04 -5.21 -4.35
C THR A 116 6.31 -4.86 -5.12
N ALA A 117 6.74 -5.71 -6.06
CA ALA A 117 7.87 -5.41 -6.94
C ALA A 117 7.60 -4.13 -7.76
N TYR A 118 6.41 -3.99 -8.37
CA TYR A 118 6.01 -2.76 -9.06
C TYR A 118 6.04 -1.52 -8.17
N LYS A 119 5.48 -1.60 -6.96
CA LYS A 119 5.52 -0.49 -5.98
C LYS A 119 6.96 -0.07 -5.66
N ARG A 120 7.89 -1.04 -5.54
CA ARG A 120 9.31 -0.74 -5.30
C ARG A 120 9.96 -0.05 -6.49
N VAL A 121 9.69 -0.50 -7.71
CA VAL A 121 10.19 0.18 -8.92
C VAL A 121 9.67 1.62 -8.97
N ALA A 122 8.38 1.83 -8.69
CA ALA A 122 7.76 3.16 -8.67
C ALA A 122 8.36 4.06 -7.58
N ALA A 123 8.61 3.54 -6.38
CA ALA A 123 9.27 4.28 -5.30
C ALA A 123 10.71 4.68 -5.67
N ASN A 124 11.46 3.80 -6.34
CA ASN A 124 12.79 4.11 -6.85
C ASN A 124 12.74 5.22 -7.91
N LYS A 125 11.74 5.18 -8.81
CA LYS A 125 11.51 6.26 -9.78
C LYS A 125 11.23 7.59 -9.09
N ALA A 126 10.42 7.61 -8.03
CA ALA A 126 10.14 8.83 -7.25
C ALA A 126 11.40 9.41 -6.58
N ARG A 127 12.37 8.54 -6.24
CA ARG A 127 13.70 8.92 -5.73
C ARG A 127 14.70 9.33 -6.82
N GLY A 128 14.30 9.38 -8.09
CA GLY A 128 15.17 9.72 -9.22
C GLY A 128 16.01 8.57 -9.77
N VAL A 129 15.82 7.34 -9.28
CA VAL A 129 16.56 6.16 -9.77
C VAL A 129 15.93 5.64 -11.07
N SER A 130 16.75 5.44 -12.09
CA SER A 130 16.33 5.05 -13.46
C SER A 130 16.00 3.56 -13.65
N LEU A 131 15.84 2.79 -12.57
CA LEU A 131 15.56 1.35 -12.59
C LEU A 131 14.34 0.98 -13.44
N TYR A 132 13.35 1.89 -13.50
CA TYR A 132 12.13 1.70 -14.26
C TYR A 132 12.34 1.58 -15.78
N LYS A 133 13.48 2.05 -16.30
CA LYS A 133 13.80 2.00 -17.73
C LYS A 133 14.07 0.57 -18.21
N ASN A 134 14.42 -0.33 -17.29
CA ASN A 134 14.70 -1.72 -17.58
C ASN A 134 13.43 -2.60 -17.54
N LEU A 135 12.24 -2.02 -17.36
CA LEU A 135 11.01 -2.80 -17.46
C LEU A 135 10.72 -3.13 -18.94
N PRO A 136 10.28 -4.37 -19.24
CA PRO A 136 9.90 -4.75 -20.60
C PRO A 136 8.83 -3.83 -21.19
N HIS A 137 7.92 -3.36 -20.34
CA HIS A 137 6.89 -2.39 -20.68
C HIS A 137 6.94 -1.26 -19.65
N PHE A 138 7.28 -0.04 -20.09
CA PHE A 138 7.27 1.15 -19.26
C PHE A 138 6.63 2.33 -20.00
N GLY A 139 5.79 3.08 -19.29
CA GLY A 139 5.10 4.25 -19.83
C GLY A 139 3.70 3.96 -20.35
N LYS A 140 3.09 4.93 -21.05
CA LYS A 140 1.75 4.79 -21.60
C LYS A 140 1.83 4.00 -22.91
N SER A 141 1.44 2.73 -22.86
CA SER A 141 1.41 1.84 -24.03
C SER A 141 0.28 2.17 -25.03
N ARG A 142 -0.56 3.17 -24.72
CA ARG A 142 -1.71 3.53 -25.54
C ARG A 142 -1.69 5.03 -25.83
N CYS A 143 -1.49 5.40 -27.08
CA CYS A 143 -2.00 6.66 -27.59
C CYS A 143 -3.51 6.66 -27.35
N LYS A 144 -4.06 7.66 -26.64
CA LYS A 144 -5.51 7.88 -26.62
C LYS A 144 -5.95 7.90 -28.08
N GLY A 145 -6.89 7.03 -28.44
CA GLY A 145 -7.27 6.79 -29.82
C GLY A 145 -7.83 8.04 -30.49
N GLY A 146 -6.97 8.90 -31.01
CA GLY A 146 -7.26 9.61 -32.24
C GLY A 146 -7.48 8.54 -33.31
N LYS A 147 -8.53 8.72 -34.13
CA LYS A 147 -8.97 7.80 -35.17
C LYS A 147 -7.77 7.37 -36.02
N ARG A 148 -7.15 6.25 -35.66
CA ARG A 148 -6.15 5.60 -36.50
C ARG A 148 -6.93 5.15 -37.74
N LYS A 149 -6.80 5.90 -38.84
CA LYS A 149 -7.12 5.43 -40.19
C LYS A 149 -6.08 4.37 -40.59
N VAL A 150 -5.86 3.35 -39.75
CA VAL A 150 -5.20 2.14 -40.24
C VAL A 150 -6.26 1.53 -41.12
N GLY A 151 -6.02 1.58 -42.44
CA GLY A 151 -6.88 0.96 -43.42
C GLY A 151 -7.20 -0.43 -42.92
N ARG A 152 -8.46 -0.64 -42.53
CA ARG A 152 -8.95 -1.94 -42.14
C ARG A 152 -8.88 -2.73 -43.44
N ILE A 153 -7.79 -3.47 -43.64
CA ILE A 153 -7.79 -4.51 -44.65
C ILE A 153 -8.83 -5.48 -44.10
N THR A 154 -10.05 -5.36 -44.62
CA THR A 154 -11.10 -6.32 -44.36
C THR A 154 -10.53 -7.64 -44.84
N ILE A 155 -10.22 -8.54 -43.90
CA ILE A 155 -9.93 -9.93 -44.24
C ILE A 155 -11.12 -10.36 -45.10
N PRO A 156 -10.89 -10.92 -46.30
CA PRO A 156 -11.99 -11.36 -47.14
C PRO A 156 -12.90 -12.27 -46.32
N ASP A 157 -14.21 -12.10 -46.50
CA ASP A 157 -15.25 -12.88 -45.80
C ASP A 157 -15.28 -14.30 -46.39
N LEU A 158 -14.21 -15.04 -46.11
CA LEU A 158 -13.96 -16.38 -46.61
C LEU A 158 -14.15 -17.35 -45.46
N ASP A 159 -15.04 -18.33 -45.66
CA ASP A 159 -15.24 -19.38 -44.68
C ASP A 159 -13.93 -20.16 -44.45
N ILE A 160 -13.75 -20.66 -43.22
CA ILE A 160 -12.52 -21.36 -42.83
C ILE A 160 -12.28 -22.63 -43.67
N SER A 161 -13.33 -23.18 -44.26
CA SER A 161 -13.30 -24.33 -45.17
C SER A 161 -12.48 -24.07 -46.44
N TYR A 162 -12.28 -22.81 -46.85
CA TYR A 162 -11.47 -22.45 -48.02
C TYR A 162 -9.98 -22.35 -47.73
N ARG A 163 -9.52 -22.65 -46.50
CA ARG A 163 -8.10 -22.61 -46.18
C ARG A 163 -7.33 -23.67 -46.98
N PRO A 164 -6.11 -23.37 -47.46
CA PRO A 164 -5.28 -24.36 -48.15
C PRO A 164 -4.96 -25.57 -47.27
N SER A 165 -4.98 -26.78 -47.85
CA SER A 165 -4.66 -28.03 -47.14
C SER A 165 -3.24 -28.07 -46.56
N VAL A 166 -2.32 -27.27 -47.10
CA VAL A 166 -0.95 -27.12 -46.58
C VAL A 166 -0.93 -26.58 -45.13
N VAL A 167 -1.94 -25.80 -44.73
CA VAL A 167 -2.06 -25.25 -43.37
C VAL A 167 -2.34 -26.36 -42.36
N ASP A 168 -3.10 -27.39 -42.76
CA ASP A 168 -3.40 -28.54 -41.90
C ASP A 168 -2.17 -29.41 -41.63
N LEU A 169 -1.17 -29.39 -42.53
CA LEU A 169 0.07 -30.14 -42.37
C LEU A 169 0.96 -29.60 -41.25
N ARG A 170 0.77 -28.33 -40.83
CA ARG A 170 1.53 -27.65 -39.74
C ARG A 170 3.05 -27.87 -39.84
N SER A 171 3.58 -27.97 -41.06
CA SER A 171 4.97 -28.35 -41.32
C SER A 171 5.97 -27.24 -41.02
N ARG A 172 5.50 -25.98 -40.92
CA ARG A 172 6.33 -24.81 -40.65
C ARG A 172 5.81 -24.03 -39.44
N LEU A 173 6.74 -23.49 -38.64
CA LEU A 173 6.42 -22.55 -37.57
C LEU A 173 6.29 -21.13 -38.15
N GLY A 174 5.12 -20.52 -37.98
CA GLY A 174 4.88 -19.10 -38.25
C GLY A 174 4.04 -18.75 -39.49
N ASP A 175 3.41 -19.73 -40.14
CA ASP A 175 2.31 -19.50 -41.09
C ASP A 175 0.97 -19.22 -40.38
#